data_AF-A0A4U1EYN4-F1
#
_entry.id   AF-A0A4U1EYN4-F1
#
_cell.length_a   1.000
_cell.length_b   1.000
_cell.length_c   1.000
_cell.angle_alpha   90.00
_cell.angle_beta   90.00
_cell.angle_gamma   90.00
#
_symmetry.space_group_name_H-M   'P 1'
#
loop_
_entity.id
_entity.type
_entity.pdbx_description
1 polymer ?
#
loop_
_entity_poly.entity_id
_entity_poly.type
_entity_poly.pdbx_seq_one_letter_code
_entity_poly.pdbx_strand_id
1 'polypeptide(L)'
;MSRFPAVAGRAPRRQEEGERSRDLQEERPSAVPIADREEKGCTSQEGGTTPTFPIQKQRKKLIQAVRDNSFLIVTGNTGSGKTTQLPKYLYEAGFSQHGMIGVTQPRKVAAISVAQRVAEEMKCTLGSKVGYQVRFDDCSSKETAIKYMTDGCLLKHILGDPNLTKFSVIILDEAHERTLTTDILFGLLKKLFQEKSPNRKEHLKVVVMSATMELAKLSAFFGNCPIFDIPGRLYPIVKVTMDIHLNEMAGDILVFLTGQFEIEKSCELLFQMAESVDYDYDVQDTTLDGLLILPCYGSMTTDQQRRIFLPPPPGIRKCVISTNISATSLTIDGIRYVVDGGFVKQLNHNPRLGLDILEVVPISKFPYLDPPNERLILEALKQLYQCDAIDRSGHVTRLGLSMVEFPLPPHLTCAVIKAASLDCEDLLLPIAAMLSVENVFIRP
;
A
#
# COMPACT_ATOMS: atom_id res chain seq x y z
N MET A 1 -7.99 9.16 -16.36
CA MET A 1 -7.19 9.83 -17.42
C MET A 1 -6.23 10.77 -16.72
N SER A 2 -4.93 10.67 -16.97
CA SER A 2 -3.91 11.52 -16.36
C SER A 2 -3.93 12.92 -16.99
N ARG A 3 -3.95 13.98 -16.16
CA ARG A 3 -3.90 15.39 -16.62
C ARG A 3 -2.50 15.88 -17.00
N PHE A 4 -1.50 15.01 -16.98
CA PHE A 4 -0.08 15.33 -17.19
C PHE A 4 0.48 14.60 -18.44
N PRO A 5 1.53 15.12 -19.10
CA PRO A 5 2.36 16.27 -18.71
C PRO A 5 1.64 17.61 -18.79
N ALA A 6 2.03 18.55 -17.93
CA ALA A 6 1.49 19.91 -17.92
C ALA A 6 2.62 20.93 -17.71
N VAL A 7 2.47 22.10 -18.33
CA VAL A 7 3.33 23.27 -18.14
C VAL A 7 2.52 24.29 -17.35
N ALA A 8 3.05 24.76 -16.23
CA ALA A 8 2.61 26.00 -15.58
C ALA A 8 3.62 27.10 -15.95
N GLY A 9 3.18 28.19 -16.55
CA GLY A 9 4.07 29.23 -17.07
C GLY A 9 3.42 30.07 -18.18
N ARG A 10 4.19 30.99 -18.77
CA ARG A 10 3.72 31.87 -19.85
C ARG A 10 3.44 31.12 -21.15
N ALA A 11 2.44 31.61 -21.90
CA ALA A 11 2.18 31.13 -23.25
C ALA A 11 3.35 31.53 -24.19
N PRO A 12 3.87 30.62 -25.02
CA PRO A 12 5.11 30.84 -25.76
C PRO A 12 4.96 31.93 -26.83
N ARG A 13 5.90 32.88 -26.84
CA ARG A 13 6.05 33.85 -27.94
C ARG A 13 6.60 33.15 -29.19
N ARG A 14 6.12 33.56 -30.37
CA ARG A 14 6.69 33.12 -31.66
C ARG A 14 7.87 34.03 -32.05
N GLN A 15 9.01 33.42 -32.34
CA GLN A 15 10.10 33.90 -33.21
C GLN A 15 10.84 32.62 -33.64
N GLU A 16 10.83 32.23 -34.92
CA GLU A 16 11.58 32.80 -36.06
C GLU A 16 13.06 32.39 -36.05
N GLU A 17 13.50 31.83 -37.18
CA GLU A 17 14.76 31.09 -37.34
C GLU A 17 15.94 32.04 -37.61
N GLY A 18 17.14 31.66 -37.16
CA GLY A 18 18.36 32.43 -37.37
C GLY A 18 19.62 31.60 -37.19
N GLU A 19 20.12 31.01 -38.28
CA GLU A 19 21.38 30.27 -38.27
C GLU A 19 22.59 31.19 -37.98
N ARG A 20 23.58 30.68 -37.23
CA ARG A 20 25.01 31.01 -37.41
C ARG A 20 25.95 30.07 -36.65
N SER A 21 26.78 29.36 -37.40
CA SER A 21 27.86 28.50 -36.89
C SER A 21 29.10 29.30 -36.50
N ARG A 22 29.89 28.77 -35.56
CA ARG A 22 31.36 28.89 -35.50
C ARG A 22 31.96 27.88 -34.51
N ASP A 23 33.22 27.56 -34.73
CA ASP A 23 33.89 26.35 -34.24
C ASP A 23 34.92 26.60 -33.12
N LEU A 24 35.24 25.50 -32.40
CA LEU A 24 36.46 25.27 -31.58
C LEU A 24 36.59 26.15 -30.31
N GLN A 25 37.17 25.66 -29.21
CA GLN A 25 38.36 24.80 -29.11
C GLN A 25 38.35 23.89 -27.86
N GLU A 26 39.28 22.93 -27.77
CA GLU A 26 39.43 21.98 -26.67
C GLU A 26 40.23 22.55 -25.48
N GLU A 27 39.95 22.13 -24.24
CA GLU A 27 41.01 22.01 -23.22
C GLU A 27 40.71 20.98 -22.11
N ARG A 28 41.77 20.24 -21.73
CA ARG A 28 41.92 19.22 -20.67
C ARG A 28 43.45 18.99 -20.51
N PRO A 29 43.98 18.34 -19.46
CA PRO A 29 43.35 17.84 -18.22
C PRO A 29 44.09 18.29 -16.93
N SER A 30 43.56 17.90 -15.77
CA SER A 30 44.39 17.44 -14.63
C SER A 30 43.60 16.48 -13.72
N ALA A 31 44.31 15.67 -12.93
CA ALA A 31 43.76 14.65 -12.03
C ALA A 31 44.60 14.62 -10.73
N VAL A 32 44.53 13.52 -9.96
CA VAL A 32 45.34 13.20 -8.74
C VAL A 32 44.80 13.85 -7.44
N PRO A 33 44.75 13.15 -6.28
CA PRO A 33 44.71 11.70 -6.01
C PRO A 33 43.50 11.24 -5.15
N ILE A 34 43.42 9.93 -4.89
CA ILE A 34 42.66 9.34 -3.78
C ILE A 34 43.61 9.16 -2.58
N ALA A 35 43.13 9.32 -1.35
CA ALA A 35 43.86 9.06 -0.11
C ALA A 35 42.96 8.38 0.95
N ASP A 36 43.59 7.71 1.92
CA ASP A 36 43.00 6.61 2.69
C ASP A 36 42.30 6.96 4.01
N ARG A 37 41.69 5.92 4.60
CA ARG A 37 40.92 5.90 5.85
C ARG A 37 41.77 6.21 7.09
N GLU A 38 41.15 6.84 8.10
CA GLU A 38 41.41 6.54 9.51
C GLU A 38 40.10 6.30 10.27
N GLU A 39 40.10 5.34 11.20
CA GLU A 39 38.97 5.05 12.09
C GLU A 39 39.13 5.77 13.44
N LYS A 40 38.12 6.51 13.92
CA LYS A 40 38.09 6.97 15.32
C LYS A 40 36.68 6.99 15.94
N GLY A 41 36.56 6.27 17.06
CA GLY A 41 35.80 6.72 18.25
C GLY A 41 34.28 6.59 18.23
N CYS A 42 33.76 5.43 18.65
CA CYS A 42 32.38 5.33 19.12
C CYS A 42 32.23 6.07 20.46
N THR A 43 31.28 7.01 20.55
CA THR A 43 30.69 7.47 21.81
C THR A 43 29.17 7.54 21.67
N SER A 44 28.45 6.86 22.55
CA SER A 44 27.00 6.71 22.49
C SER A 44 26.28 7.78 23.32
N GLN A 45 25.22 8.37 22.76
CA GLN A 45 24.18 9.07 23.51
C GLN A 45 22.80 8.67 23.01
N GLU A 46 21.98 8.12 23.90
CA GLU A 46 20.65 7.59 23.58
C GLU A 46 19.58 8.69 23.57
N GLY A 47 19.44 9.38 22.42
CA GLY A 47 18.41 10.40 22.19
C GLY A 47 17.09 9.83 21.66
N GLY A 48 16.43 8.95 22.43
CA GLY A 48 15.26 8.17 22.00
C GLY A 48 13.97 8.97 21.71
N THR A 49 13.95 9.76 20.63
CA THR A 49 12.76 10.47 20.17
C THR A 49 11.70 9.50 19.64
N THR A 50 10.53 9.47 20.29
CA THR A 50 9.41 8.64 19.84
C THR A 50 8.93 9.11 18.46
N PRO A 51 8.84 8.24 17.43
CA PRO A 51 8.54 8.69 16.07
C PRO A 51 7.17 9.38 15.99
N THR A 52 7.20 10.64 15.53
CA THR A 52 5.99 11.45 15.36
C THR A 52 5.27 11.06 14.08
N PHE A 53 4.20 10.29 14.21
CA PHE A 53 3.35 9.84 13.10
C PHE A 53 2.25 10.88 12.80
N PRO A 54 1.98 11.23 11.52
CA PRO A 54 0.93 12.18 11.14
C PRO A 54 -0.44 11.92 11.78
N ILE A 55 -0.84 10.65 11.93
CA ILE A 55 -2.10 10.24 12.57
C ILE A 55 -2.25 10.72 14.03
N GLN A 56 -1.14 10.92 14.77
CA GLN A 56 -1.18 11.38 16.17
C GLN A 56 -1.89 12.73 16.29
N LYS A 57 -1.66 13.66 15.34
CA LYS A 57 -2.27 15.00 15.33
C LYS A 57 -3.79 14.96 15.18
N GLN A 58 -4.33 13.91 14.57
CA GLN A 58 -5.78 13.75 14.33
C GLN A 58 -6.45 12.75 15.29
N ARG A 59 -5.71 12.13 16.23
CA ARG A 59 -6.18 11.03 17.10
C ARG A 59 -7.59 11.25 17.68
N LYS A 60 -7.86 12.40 18.30
CA LYS A 60 -9.17 12.71 18.91
C LYS A 60 -10.31 12.72 17.87
N LYS A 61 -10.10 13.36 16.72
CA LYS A 61 -11.10 13.42 15.63
C LYS A 61 -11.33 12.05 14.99
N LEU A 62 -10.27 11.26 14.84
CA LEU A 62 -10.34 9.92 14.24
C LEU A 62 -11.09 8.93 15.14
N ILE A 63 -10.82 8.92 16.46
CA ILE A 63 -11.60 8.15 17.44
C ILE A 63 -13.08 8.53 17.37
N GLN A 64 -13.38 9.83 17.31
CA GLN A 64 -14.76 10.32 17.24
C GLN A 64 -15.45 9.92 15.94
N ALA A 65 -14.79 10.06 14.78
CA ALA A 65 -15.31 9.61 13.49
C ALA A 65 -15.63 8.10 13.45
N VAL A 66 -14.85 7.26 14.15
CA VAL A 66 -15.15 5.82 14.30
C VAL A 66 -16.30 5.58 15.29
N ARG A 67 -16.51 6.42 16.30
CA ARG A 67 -17.70 6.34 17.18
C ARG A 67 -18.99 6.71 16.45
N ASP A 68 -18.98 7.79 15.68
CA ASP A 68 -20.18 8.34 15.05
C ASP A 68 -20.67 7.53 13.83
N ASN A 69 -19.82 6.67 13.26
CA ASN A 69 -20.12 5.95 12.02
C ASN A 69 -20.07 4.42 12.17
N SER A 70 -20.87 3.73 11.36
CA SER A 70 -20.84 2.27 11.21
C SER A 70 -19.78 1.79 10.21
N PHE A 71 -19.63 2.52 9.10
CA PHE A 71 -18.53 2.40 8.15
C PHE A 71 -17.75 3.71 8.10
N LEU A 72 -16.41 3.64 8.13
CA LEU A 72 -15.53 4.78 7.91
C LEU A 72 -14.41 4.39 6.94
N ILE A 73 -14.18 5.18 5.89
CA ILE A 73 -12.98 5.04 5.07
C ILE A 73 -11.90 5.95 5.65
N VAL A 74 -10.73 5.40 5.97
CA VAL A 74 -9.58 6.16 6.49
C VAL A 74 -8.48 6.13 5.44
N THR A 75 -8.16 7.29 4.88
CA THR A 75 -7.10 7.44 3.88
C THR A 75 -5.89 8.18 4.43
N GLY A 76 -4.80 8.15 3.67
CA GLY A 76 -3.50 8.72 4.03
C GLY A 76 -2.36 7.77 3.68
N ASN A 77 -1.19 8.33 3.38
CA ASN A 77 -0.03 7.63 2.84
C ASN A 77 0.43 6.44 3.71
N THR A 78 1.26 5.56 3.12
CA THR A 78 2.10 4.64 3.87
C THR A 78 3.02 5.42 4.83
N GLY A 79 3.37 4.83 5.98
CA GLY A 79 4.17 5.53 7.01
C GLY A 79 3.41 6.63 7.80
N SER A 80 2.15 6.95 7.47
CA SER A 80 1.32 7.90 8.24
C SER A 80 0.98 7.45 9.67
N GLY A 81 1.23 6.18 9.99
CA GLY A 81 0.89 5.53 11.26
C GLY A 81 -0.44 4.77 11.25
N LYS A 82 -1.20 4.77 10.14
CA LYS A 82 -2.47 4.02 9.96
C LYS A 82 -2.49 2.66 10.67
N THR A 83 -1.72 1.71 10.14
CA THR A 83 -1.68 0.28 10.49
C THR A 83 -1.34 -0.01 11.95
N THR A 84 -0.37 0.72 12.51
CA THR A 84 0.15 0.47 13.86
C THR A 84 -0.51 1.31 14.94
N GLN A 85 -1.01 2.51 14.63
CA GLN A 85 -1.50 3.45 15.64
C GLN A 85 -3.03 3.45 15.78
N LEU A 86 -3.82 3.30 14.70
CA LEU A 86 -5.28 3.30 14.82
C LEU A 86 -5.82 2.18 15.74
N PRO A 87 -5.36 0.91 15.62
CA PRO A 87 -5.86 -0.17 16.49
C PRO A 87 -5.59 0.11 17.97
N LYS A 88 -4.42 0.68 18.30
CA LYS A 88 -4.07 1.14 19.65
C LYS A 88 -5.01 2.27 20.12
N TYR A 89 -5.28 3.26 19.26
CA TYR A 89 -6.15 4.38 19.61
C TYR A 89 -7.60 3.96 19.88
N LEU A 90 -8.09 2.92 19.20
CA LEU A 90 -9.41 2.34 19.47
C LEU A 90 -9.40 1.47 20.74
N TYR A 91 -8.34 0.68 20.97
CA TYR A 91 -8.16 -0.04 22.24
C TYR A 91 -8.16 0.92 23.44
N GLU A 92 -7.33 1.96 23.39
CA GLU A 92 -7.25 3.02 24.41
C GLU A 92 -8.54 3.84 24.54
N ALA A 93 -9.40 3.87 23.52
CA ALA A 93 -10.71 4.53 23.54
C ALA A 93 -11.86 3.61 23.99
N GLY A 94 -11.55 2.39 24.45
CA GLY A 94 -12.50 1.46 25.07
C GLY A 94 -13.18 0.47 24.12
N PHE A 95 -12.93 0.52 22.81
CA PHE A 95 -13.63 -0.33 21.83
C PHE A 95 -13.43 -1.84 22.08
N SER A 96 -12.34 -2.24 22.74
CA SER A 96 -12.10 -3.66 23.07
C SER A 96 -12.92 -4.19 24.25
N GLN A 97 -13.75 -3.36 24.90
CA GLN A 97 -14.60 -3.79 26.03
C GLN A 97 -15.83 -4.58 25.58
N HIS A 98 -16.17 -4.56 24.29
CA HIS A 98 -17.40 -5.13 23.73
C HIS A 98 -17.15 -6.12 22.59
N GLY A 99 -15.89 -6.58 22.45
CA GLY A 99 -15.41 -7.47 21.39
C GLY A 99 -13.97 -7.13 21.03
N MET A 100 -13.30 -8.01 20.28
CA MET A 100 -11.95 -7.75 19.77
C MET A 100 -11.94 -6.68 18.67
N ILE A 101 -10.81 -6.00 18.53
CA ILE A 101 -10.46 -5.21 17.35
C ILE A 101 -9.72 -6.15 16.39
N GLY A 102 -10.41 -6.59 15.34
CA GLY A 102 -9.81 -7.39 14.27
C GLY A 102 -9.19 -6.48 13.21
N VAL A 103 -7.95 -6.75 12.79
CA VAL A 103 -7.27 -5.99 11.73
C VAL A 103 -6.80 -6.95 10.66
N THR A 104 -7.28 -6.81 9.43
CA THR A 104 -6.82 -7.65 8.32
C THR A 104 -5.61 -7.05 7.60
N GLN A 105 -4.83 -7.93 6.98
CA GLN A 105 -3.68 -7.64 6.14
C GLN A 105 -3.71 -8.63 4.96
N PRO A 106 -3.43 -8.21 3.72
CA PRO A 106 -3.41 -9.12 2.57
C PRO A 106 -2.27 -10.16 2.64
N ARG A 107 -1.20 -9.88 3.40
CA ARG A 107 0.04 -10.68 3.44
C ARG A 107 0.30 -11.27 4.83
N LYS A 108 0.64 -12.57 4.92
CA LYS A 108 0.96 -13.25 6.21
C LYS A 108 2.06 -12.50 7.00
N VAL A 109 3.17 -12.19 6.33
CA VAL A 109 4.34 -11.55 6.95
C VAL A 109 3.99 -10.16 7.49
N ALA A 110 3.13 -9.40 6.81
CA ALA A 110 2.63 -8.12 7.30
C ALA A 110 1.78 -8.30 8.58
N ALA A 111 0.85 -9.26 8.61
CA ALA A 111 0.05 -9.54 9.80
C ALA A 111 0.91 -9.87 11.03
N ILE A 112 1.93 -10.72 10.87
CA ILE A 112 2.84 -11.14 11.95
C ILE A 112 3.75 -9.98 12.40
N SER A 113 4.44 -9.33 11.47
CA SER A 113 5.40 -8.25 11.79
C SER A 113 4.73 -7.02 12.41
N VAL A 114 3.54 -6.65 11.92
CA VAL A 114 2.75 -5.56 12.51
C VAL A 114 2.26 -5.93 13.91
N ALA A 115 1.80 -7.16 14.14
CA ALA A 115 1.36 -7.60 15.47
C ALA A 115 2.51 -7.58 16.48
N GLN A 116 3.68 -8.13 16.11
CA GLN A 116 4.91 -8.06 16.91
C GLN A 116 5.27 -6.61 17.24
N ARG A 117 5.32 -5.73 16.24
CA ARG A 117 5.66 -4.32 16.40
C ARG A 117 4.67 -3.56 17.30
N VAL A 118 3.38 -3.89 17.22
CA VAL A 118 2.34 -3.27 18.05
C VAL A 118 2.33 -3.85 19.47
N ALA A 119 2.70 -5.12 19.66
CA ALA A 119 2.94 -5.70 20.98
C ALA A 119 4.13 -5.03 21.69
N GLU A 120 5.24 -4.79 20.97
CA GLU A 120 6.38 -3.99 21.45
C GLU A 120 5.98 -2.57 21.85
N GLU A 121 5.29 -1.84 20.97
CA GLU A 121 4.84 -0.46 21.25
C GLU A 121 3.79 -0.37 22.37
N MET A 122 3.08 -1.45 22.66
CA MET A 122 2.15 -1.57 23.81
C MET A 122 2.79 -2.21 25.05
N LYS A 123 4.08 -2.58 25.00
CA LYS A 123 4.84 -3.24 26.07
C LYS A 123 4.15 -4.51 26.61
N CYS A 124 3.65 -5.36 25.71
CA CYS A 124 3.05 -6.65 26.06
C CYS A 124 3.63 -7.80 25.21
N THR A 125 3.62 -9.01 25.75
CA THR A 125 4.03 -10.22 25.01
C THR A 125 3.08 -10.49 23.85
N LEU A 126 3.62 -10.82 22.66
CA LEU A 126 2.79 -11.25 21.55
C LEU A 126 1.98 -12.52 21.93
N GLY A 127 0.73 -12.58 21.49
CA GLY A 127 -0.24 -13.60 21.89
C GLY A 127 -1.04 -13.27 23.16
N SER A 128 -0.60 -12.29 23.97
CA SER A 128 -1.41 -11.74 25.07
C SER A 128 -2.42 -10.71 24.53
N LYS A 129 -2.35 -9.45 24.97
CA LYS A 129 -3.21 -8.32 24.57
C LYS A 129 -3.21 -8.04 23.06
N VAL A 130 -2.08 -8.25 22.40
CA VAL A 130 -1.91 -8.15 20.94
C VAL A 130 -1.51 -9.52 20.42
N GLY A 131 -2.14 -9.98 19.34
CA GLY A 131 -1.87 -11.28 18.73
C GLY A 131 -2.09 -11.28 17.22
N TYR A 132 -1.79 -12.39 16.56
CA TYR A 132 -2.06 -12.59 15.14
C TYR A 132 -2.70 -13.94 14.80
N GLN A 133 -3.27 -14.06 13.60
CA GLN A 133 -3.69 -15.34 13.01
C GLN A 133 -3.53 -15.35 11.49
N VAL A 134 -2.81 -16.34 10.98
CA VAL A 134 -2.61 -16.58 9.54
C VAL A 134 -2.96 -18.04 9.21
N ARG A 135 -2.99 -18.41 7.92
CA ARG A 135 -3.23 -19.81 7.51
C ARG A 135 -2.14 -20.73 8.09
N PHE A 136 -2.56 -21.66 8.95
CA PHE A 136 -1.80 -22.64 9.74
C PHE A 136 -1.08 -22.14 11.01
N ASP A 137 -1.32 -20.91 11.46
CA ASP A 137 -0.61 -20.35 12.64
C ASP A 137 -1.47 -19.28 13.35
N ASP A 138 -1.63 -19.38 14.67
CA ASP A 138 -2.46 -18.49 15.50
C ASP A 138 -1.78 -18.20 16.84
N CYS A 139 -1.18 -17.02 16.94
CA CYS A 139 -0.56 -16.51 18.16
C CYS A 139 -1.53 -15.52 18.83
N SER A 140 -2.54 -16.06 19.52
CA SER A 140 -3.51 -15.28 20.30
C SER A 140 -4.06 -16.07 21.49
N SER A 141 -4.74 -15.38 22.39
CA SER A 141 -5.31 -15.92 23.63
C SER A 141 -6.69 -15.30 23.93
N LYS A 142 -7.31 -15.73 25.04
CA LYS A 142 -8.56 -15.12 25.54
C LYS A 142 -8.41 -13.66 25.98
N GLU A 143 -7.17 -13.18 26.15
CA GLU A 143 -6.85 -11.79 26.51
C GLU A 143 -6.56 -10.90 25.29
N THR A 144 -6.50 -11.46 24.09
CA THR A 144 -6.20 -10.71 22.87
C THR A 144 -7.31 -9.72 22.55
N ALA A 145 -6.98 -8.44 22.64
CA ALA A 145 -7.87 -7.31 22.42
C ALA A 145 -7.69 -6.68 21.02
N ILE A 146 -6.49 -6.78 20.46
CA ILE A 146 -6.17 -6.45 19.06
C ILE A 146 -5.62 -7.71 18.39
N LYS A 147 -6.33 -8.21 17.36
CA LYS A 147 -5.91 -9.39 16.60
C LYS A 147 -5.69 -9.05 15.13
N TYR A 148 -4.43 -9.07 14.70
CA TYR A 148 -4.06 -8.94 13.30
C TYR A 148 -4.29 -10.29 12.59
N MET A 149 -4.74 -10.30 11.34
CA MET A 149 -4.98 -11.55 10.62
C MET A 149 -4.87 -11.38 9.13
N THR A 150 -4.73 -12.48 8.37
CA THR A 150 -4.95 -12.38 6.93
C THR A 150 -6.42 -12.28 6.58
N ASP A 151 -6.77 -11.64 5.45
CA ASP A 151 -8.14 -11.53 4.95
C ASP A 151 -8.88 -12.89 4.94
N GLY A 152 -8.22 -13.97 4.50
CA GLY A 152 -8.79 -15.33 4.49
C GLY A 152 -9.07 -15.90 5.89
N CYS A 153 -8.41 -15.40 6.93
CA CYS A 153 -8.71 -15.77 8.31
C CYS A 153 -9.95 -15.01 8.82
N LEU A 154 -10.13 -13.73 8.47
CA LEU A 154 -11.40 -13.04 8.75
C LEU A 154 -12.56 -13.70 7.99
N LEU A 155 -12.35 -14.10 6.74
CA LEU A 155 -13.35 -14.83 5.96
C LEU A 155 -13.77 -16.12 6.68
N LYS A 156 -12.82 -16.89 7.23
CA LYS A 156 -13.13 -18.08 8.06
C LYS A 156 -13.86 -17.71 9.37
N HIS A 157 -13.59 -16.56 9.99
CA HIS A 157 -14.40 -16.08 11.12
C HIS A 157 -15.85 -15.76 10.71
N ILE A 158 -16.09 -15.12 9.55
CA ILE A 158 -17.45 -14.86 9.04
C ILE A 158 -18.18 -16.18 8.74
N LEU A 159 -17.48 -17.20 8.24
CA LEU A 159 -18.09 -18.49 7.90
C LEU A 159 -18.51 -19.29 9.14
N GLY A 160 -17.78 -19.17 10.26
CA GLY A 160 -18.15 -19.78 11.55
C GLY A 160 -19.03 -18.91 12.47
N ASP A 161 -19.01 -17.59 12.30
CA ASP A 161 -19.81 -16.59 13.01
C ASP A 161 -20.18 -15.45 12.04
N PRO A 162 -21.28 -15.60 11.28
CA PRO A 162 -21.69 -14.60 10.29
C PRO A 162 -21.92 -13.22 10.88
N ASN A 163 -22.35 -13.12 12.14
CA ASN A 163 -22.59 -11.86 12.82
C ASN A 163 -21.32 -11.24 13.42
N LEU A 164 -20.16 -11.91 13.28
CA LEU A 164 -18.86 -11.54 13.84
C LEU A 164 -18.93 -11.15 15.32
N THR A 165 -19.76 -11.83 16.12
CA THR A 165 -20.11 -11.47 17.51
C THR A 165 -18.91 -11.25 18.42
N LYS A 166 -17.79 -11.92 18.14
CA LYS A 166 -16.50 -11.80 18.86
C LYS A 166 -15.78 -10.46 18.62
N PHE A 167 -16.19 -9.66 17.64
CA PHE A 167 -15.54 -8.41 17.22
C PHE A 167 -16.44 -7.19 17.42
N SER A 168 -15.88 -6.11 17.96
CA SER A 168 -16.51 -4.79 18.05
C SER A 168 -16.12 -3.89 16.88
N VAL A 169 -14.87 -4.01 16.42
CA VAL A 169 -14.34 -3.31 15.24
C VAL A 169 -13.64 -4.30 14.33
N ILE A 170 -13.94 -4.23 13.04
CA ILE A 170 -13.12 -4.80 11.97
C ILE A 170 -12.42 -3.65 11.24
N ILE A 171 -11.13 -3.82 11.00
CA ILE A 171 -10.30 -2.93 10.21
C ILE A 171 -9.80 -3.71 9.01
N LEU A 172 -10.16 -3.28 7.81
CA LEU A 172 -9.60 -3.82 6.55
C LEU A 172 -8.47 -2.88 6.13
N ASP A 173 -7.23 -3.25 6.40
CA ASP A 173 -6.05 -2.43 6.09
C ASP A 173 -5.36 -2.87 4.80
N GLU A 174 -4.55 -1.97 4.24
CA GLU A 174 -3.94 -2.12 2.91
C GLU A 174 -4.99 -2.45 1.82
N ALA A 175 -6.22 -1.93 1.96
CA ALA A 175 -7.38 -2.17 1.09
C ALA A 175 -7.21 -1.74 -0.38
N HIS A 176 -6.05 -1.17 -0.71
CA HIS A 176 -5.62 -0.80 -2.05
C HIS A 176 -4.82 -1.91 -2.76
N GLU A 177 -4.39 -2.97 -2.07
CA GLU A 177 -3.83 -4.18 -2.70
C GLU A 177 -4.90 -5.02 -3.43
N ARG A 178 -6.20 -4.73 -3.20
CA ARG A 178 -7.35 -5.28 -3.95
C ARG A 178 -7.27 -6.78 -4.24
N THR A 179 -7.04 -7.58 -3.20
CA THR A 179 -7.14 -9.03 -3.33
C THR A 179 -8.61 -9.45 -3.48
N LEU A 180 -8.87 -10.53 -4.21
CA LEU A 180 -10.22 -11.11 -4.32
C LEU A 180 -10.86 -11.38 -2.94
N THR A 181 -10.05 -11.75 -1.95
CA THR A 181 -10.51 -11.96 -0.57
C THR A 181 -10.99 -10.67 0.08
N THR A 182 -10.27 -9.56 -0.13
CA THR A 182 -10.63 -8.23 0.37
C THR A 182 -11.96 -7.77 -0.22
N ASP A 183 -12.20 -8.04 -1.51
CA ASP A 183 -13.43 -7.69 -2.20
C ASP A 183 -14.64 -8.53 -1.74
N ILE A 184 -14.43 -9.83 -1.50
CA ILE A 184 -15.43 -10.70 -0.87
C ILE A 184 -15.77 -10.20 0.54
N LEU A 185 -14.76 -9.78 1.33
CA LEU A 185 -14.98 -9.19 2.64
C LEU A 185 -15.78 -7.87 2.57
N PHE A 186 -15.55 -7.00 1.58
CA PHE A 186 -16.37 -5.81 1.36
C PHE A 186 -17.84 -6.18 1.11
N GLY A 187 -18.11 -7.18 0.26
CA GLY A 187 -19.46 -7.65 -0.04
C GLY A 187 -20.17 -8.24 1.18
N LEU A 188 -19.50 -9.13 1.92
CA LEU A 188 -20.05 -9.76 3.12
C LEU A 188 -20.29 -8.74 4.24
N LEU A 189 -19.31 -7.88 4.54
CA LEU A 189 -19.47 -6.84 5.56
C LEU A 189 -20.59 -5.86 5.18
N LYS A 190 -20.70 -5.43 3.91
CA LYS A 190 -21.82 -4.58 3.46
C LYS A 190 -23.18 -5.23 3.76
N LYS A 191 -23.33 -6.52 3.48
CA LYS A 191 -24.57 -7.27 3.75
C LYS A 191 -24.93 -7.27 5.24
N LEU A 192 -23.96 -7.47 6.12
CA LEU A 192 -24.15 -7.51 7.59
C LEU A 192 -24.61 -6.19 8.24
N PHE A 193 -24.61 -5.08 7.51
CA PHE A 193 -25.19 -3.80 7.95
C PHE A 193 -26.54 -3.48 7.29
N GLN A 194 -26.88 -4.17 6.20
CA GLN A 194 -28.23 -4.14 5.62
C GLN A 194 -29.16 -5.05 6.44
N GLU A 195 -28.65 -6.20 6.87
CA GLU A 195 -29.32 -7.13 7.79
C GLU A 195 -29.08 -6.69 9.24
N LYS A 196 -30.04 -5.96 9.83
CA LYS A 196 -29.93 -5.42 11.20
C LYS A 196 -29.62 -6.51 12.24
N SER A 197 -28.36 -6.62 12.66
CA SER A 197 -27.92 -7.53 13.74
C SER A 197 -28.75 -7.36 15.02
N PRO A 198 -29.57 -8.34 15.44
CA PRO A 198 -30.59 -8.13 16.47
C PRO A 198 -30.06 -8.14 17.91
N ASN A 199 -28.88 -8.73 18.16
CA ASN A 199 -28.43 -9.15 19.50
C ASN A 199 -27.11 -8.50 19.96
N ARG A 200 -26.76 -7.29 19.49
CA ARG A 200 -25.53 -6.58 19.87
C ARG A 200 -25.81 -5.39 20.80
N LYS A 201 -24.96 -5.17 21.83
CA LYS A 201 -25.00 -3.96 22.68
C LYS A 201 -24.56 -2.68 21.93
N GLU A 202 -23.52 -2.80 21.11
CA GLU A 202 -23.11 -1.78 20.15
C GLU A 202 -23.03 -2.40 18.77
N HIS A 203 -23.43 -1.64 17.74
CA HIS A 203 -23.25 -2.07 16.36
C HIS A 203 -21.77 -2.34 16.06
N LEU A 204 -21.51 -3.38 15.25
CA LEU A 204 -20.19 -3.61 14.67
C LEU A 204 -19.73 -2.33 13.97
N LYS A 205 -18.42 -2.09 13.95
CA LYS A 205 -17.83 -0.97 13.20
C LYS A 205 -16.82 -1.49 12.21
N VAL A 206 -16.85 -0.96 10.98
CA VAL A 206 -15.90 -1.32 9.93
C VAL A 206 -15.12 -0.08 9.53
N VAL A 207 -13.80 -0.15 9.65
CA VAL A 207 -12.88 0.86 9.12
C VAL A 207 -12.16 0.27 7.91
N VAL A 208 -12.20 0.94 6.76
CA VAL A 208 -11.47 0.51 5.56
C VAL A 208 -10.32 1.48 5.32
N MET A 209 -9.10 0.98 5.36
CA MET A 209 -7.88 1.77 5.27
C MET A 209 -7.20 1.58 3.92
N SER A 210 -7.17 2.66 3.14
CA SER A 210 -6.62 2.69 1.77
C SER A 210 -5.60 3.82 1.63
N ALA A 211 -4.65 3.66 0.71
CA ALA A 211 -3.65 4.69 0.41
C ALA A 211 -3.87 5.34 -0.97
N THR A 212 -4.89 4.96 -1.74
CA THR A 212 -4.98 5.29 -3.18
C THR A 212 -6.33 5.85 -3.63
N MET A 213 -6.36 6.40 -4.85
CA MET A 213 -7.57 6.86 -5.51
C MET A 213 -8.48 5.69 -5.93
N GLU A 214 -9.46 5.36 -5.08
CA GLU A 214 -10.84 5.13 -5.54
C GLU A 214 -11.91 5.32 -4.45
N LEU A 215 -11.58 6.16 -3.46
CA LEU A 215 -12.34 6.35 -2.22
C LEU A 215 -13.81 6.75 -2.46
N ALA A 216 -14.12 7.47 -3.55
CA ALA A 216 -15.48 7.83 -3.92
C ALA A 216 -16.33 6.62 -4.34
N LYS A 217 -15.78 5.67 -5.13
CA LYS A 217 -16.49 4.42 -5.46
C LYS A 217 -16.67 3.54 -4.24
N LEU A 218 -15.64 3.46 -3.38
CA LEU A 218 -15.67 2.69 -2.13
C LEU A 218 -16.70 3.26 -1.14
N SER A 219 -16.76 4.59 -1.01
CA SER A 219 -17.76 5.31 -0.21
C SER A 219 -19.17 5.03 -0.73
N ALA A 220 -19.41 5.21 -2.03
CA ALA A 220 -20.71 4.90 -2.66
C ALA A 220 -21.10 3.43 -2.50
N PHE A 221 -20.14 2.50 -2.62
CA PHE A 221 -20.38 1.07 -2.37
C PHE A 221 -20.87 0.82 -0.93
N PHE A 222 -20.30 1.48 0.06
CA PHE A 222 -20.73 1.42 1.47
C PHE A 222 -21.82 2.46 1.84
N GLY A 223 -22.61 2.93 0.87
CA GLY A 223 -23.78 3.77 1.12
C GLY A 223 -23.46 5.25 1.35
N ASN A 224 -22.43 5.77 0.66
CA ASN A 224 -21.86 7.12 0.83
C ASN A 224 -21.25 7.33 2.24
N CYS A 225 -20.56 6.32 2.77
CA CYS A 225 -19.91 6.43 4.09
C CYS A 225 -18.76 7.48 4.08
N PRO A 226 -18.50 8.17 5.21
CA PRO A 226 -17.54 9.26 5.23
C PRO A 226 -16.09 8.80 5.02
N ILE A 227 -15.30 9.71 4.45
CA ILE A 227 -13.86 9.55 4.20
C ILE A 227 -13.11 10.49 5.15
N PHE A 228 -12.14 9.94 5.89
CA PHE A 228 -11.27 10.66 6.80
C PHE A 228 -9.83 10.66 6.25
N ASP A 229 -9.31 11.82 5.84
CA ASP A 229 -7.93 11.95 5.36
C ASP A 229 -6.94 12.19 6.52
N ILE A 230 -5.88 11.40 6.55
CA ILE A 230 -4.71 11.61 7.42
C ILE A 230 -3.61 12.25 6.55
N PRO A 231 -3.40 13.58 6.63
CA PRO A 231 -2.46 14.28 5.76
C PRO A 231 -1.03 13.75 5.93
N GLY A 232 -0.43 13.30 4.83
CA GLY A 232 0.90 12.69 4.80
C GLY A 232 2.07 13.69 4.77
N ARG A 233 3.31 13.16 4.66
CA ARG A 233 4.55 13.95 4.57
C ARG A 233 4.86 14.52 3.18
N LEU A 234 3.93 14.44 2.22
CA LEU A 234 4.10 14.99 0.87
C LEU A 234 4.29 16.52 0.85
N TYR A 235 3.64 17.23 1.77
CA TYR A 235 3.68 18.70 1.82
C TYR A 235 5.11 19.26 2.01
N PRO A 236 5.96 18.71 2.90
CA PRO A 236 7.41 18.94 2.89
C PRO A 236 8.11 18.75 1.52
N ILE A 237 7.88 17.64 0.81
CA ILE A 237 8.58 17.33 -0.44
C ILE A 237 8.17 18.29 -1.56
N VAL A 238 6.86 18.54 -1.69
CA VAL A 238 6.29 19.56 -2.59
C VAL A 238 6.89 20.94 -2.28
N LYS A 239 7.00 21.32 -1.00
CA LYS A 239 7.62 22.59 -0.61
C LYS A 239 9.10 22.69 -1.00
N VAL A 240 9.93 21.66 -0.72
CA VAL A 240 11.35 21.68 -1.10
C VAL A 240 11.53 21.72 -2.62
N THR A 241 10.69 21.00 -3.36
CA THR A 241 10.68 21.04 -4.83
C THR A 241 10.33 22.44 -5.36
N MET A 242 9.36 23.11 -4.72
CA MET A 242 9.00 24.49 -5.06
C MET A 242 10.07 25.50 -4.68
N ASP A 243 10.69 25.36 -3.51
CA ASP A 243 11.75 26.22 -3.00
C ASP A 243 12.96 26.23 -3.95
N ILE A 244 13.33 25.05 -4.45
CA ILE A 244 14.33 24.88 -5.53
C ILE A 244 13.86 25.56 -6.82
N HIS A 245 12.59 25.42 -7.23
CA HIS A 245 12.11 26.07 -8.46
C HIS A 245 12.18 27.61 -8.40
N LEU A 246 11.88 28.21 -7.24
CA LEU A 246 11.90 29.66 -7.05
C LEU A 246 13.32 30.22 -6.84
N ASN A 247 14.12 29.61 -5.96
CA ASN A 247 15.33 30.23 -5.42
C ASN A 247 16.65 29.71 -6.02
N GLU A 248 16.66 28.52 -6.63
CA GLU A 248 17.87 27.93 -7.22
C GLU A 248 18.05 28.28 -8.70
N MET A 249 19.29 28.29 -9.19
CA MET A 249 19.64 28.60 -10.59
C MET A 249 19.28 27.47 -11.56
N ALA A 250 19.34 27.74 -12.87
CA ALA A 250 18.99 26.85 -13.96
C ALA A 250 19.49 25.40 -13.78
N GLY A 251 18.58 24.45 -14.01
CA GLY A 251 18.82 23.02 -13.92
C GLY A 251 17.56 22.26 -13.52
N ASP A 252 17.39 21.05 -14.04
CA ASP A 252 16.16 20.29 -13.86
C ASP A 252 16.14 19.57 -12.49
N ILE A 253 14.92 19.27 -12.02
CA ILE A 253 14.66 18.68 -10.71
C ILE A 253 14.19 17.23 -10.87
N LEU A 254 14.80 16.31 -10.12
CA LEU A 254 14.38 14.93 -9.98
C LEU A 254 13.87 14.66 -8.56
N VAL A 255 12.59 14.35 -8.42
CA VAL A 255 11.95 14.04 -7.14
C VAL A 255 11.68 12.54 -7.05
N PHE A 256 12.13 11.88 -5.99
CA PHE A 256 11.87 10.46 -5.73
C PHE A 256 10.71 10.26 -4.75
N LEU A 257 9.69 9.51 -5.19
CA LEU A 257 8.50 9.16 -4.40
C LEU A 257 8.19 7.67 -4.52
N THR A 258 7.43 7.13 -3.55
CA THR A 258 7.35 5.67 -3.36
C THR A 258 6.39 4.96 -4.33
N GLY A 259 5.45 5.70 -4.94
CA GLY A 259 4.46 5.11 -5.86
C GLY A 259 3.60 6.12 -6.62
N GLN A 260 2.80 5.59 -7.57
CA GLN A 260 2.01 6.36 -8.53
C GLN A 260 1.10 7.42 -7.87
N PHE A 261 0.38 7.07 -6.80
CA PHE A 261 -0.52 8.01 -6.12
C PHE A 261 0.23 9.20 -5.49
N GLU A 262 1.42 8.96 -4.93
CA GLU A 262 2.23 10.04 -4.36
C GLU A 262 2.75 10.96 -5.46
N ILE A 263 3.15 10.40 -6.60
CA ILE A 263 3.60 11.13 -7.78
C ILE A 263 2.46 11.99 -8.33
N GLU A 264 1.29 11.41 -8.62
CA GLU A 264 0.13 12.13 -9.16
C GLU A 264 -0.34 13.25 -8.21
N LYS A 265 -0.48 12.96 -6.90
CA LYS A 265 -0.87 13.98 -5.91
C LYS A 265 0.19 15.07 -5.72
N SER A 266 1.48 14.76 -5.93
CA SER A 266 2.55 15.77 -5.89
C SER A 266 2.61 16.59 -7.18
N CYS A 267 2.35 15.99 -8.35
CA CYS A 267 2.17 16.71 -9.61
C CYS A 267 1.01 17.70 -9.51
N GLU A 268 -0.15 17.30 -8.97
CA GLU A 268 -1.30 18.18 -8.79
C GLU A 268 -1.01 19.35 -7.83
N LEU A 269 -0.36 19.08 -6.68
CA LEU A 269 -0.01 20.12 -5.71
C LEU A 269 1.08 21.07 -6.22
N LEU A 270 2.11 20.56 -6.91
CA LEU A 270 3.14 21.41 -7.53
C LEU A 270 2.58 22.24 -8.68
N PHE A 271 1.65 21.70 -9.47
CA PHE A 271 0.99 22.45 -10.54
C PHE A 271 0.16 23.60 -9.97
N GLN A 272 -0.66 23.34 -8.94
CA GLN A 272 -1.44 24.39 -8.26
C GLN A 272 -0.56 25.48 -7.62
N MET A 273 0.62 25.13 -7.12
CA MET A 273 1.57 26.11 -6.59
C MET A 273 2.27 26.89 -7.71
N ALA A 274 2.67 26.23 -8.81
CA ALA A 274 3.30 26.86 -9.97
C ALA A 274 2.35 27.74 -10.81
N GLU A 275 1.04 27.46 -10.80
CA GLU A 275 0.02 28.36 -11.36
C GLU A 275 -0.12 29.68 -10.58
N SER A 276 0.40 29.76 -9.35
CA SER A 276 0.32 30.94 -8.48
C SER A 276 1.62 31.77 -8.40
N VAL A 277 2.63 31.46 -9.22
CA VAL A 277 3.94 32.14 -9.29
C VAL A 277 3.90 33.28 -10.30
N ASP A 278 4.34 34.47 -9.92
CA ASP A 278 4.70 35.52 -10.87
C ASP A 278 6.19 35.42 -11.22
N TYR A 279 6.49 34.88 -12.41
CA TYR A 279 7.87 34.63 -12.86
C TYR A 279 8.69 35.92 -13.05
N ASP A 280 8.08 37.10 -13.10
CA ASP A 280 8.81 38.38 -13.13
C ASP A 280 9.34 38.81 -11.74
N TYR A 281 8.88 38.18 -10.65
CA TYR A 281 9.14 38.62 -9.26
C TYR A 281 9.50 37.50 -8.27
N ASP A 282 8.85 36.35 -8.35
CA ASP A 282 8.98 35.25 -7.38
C ASP A 282 10.14 34.27 -7.71
N VAL A 283 10.68 34.34 -8.93
CA VAL A 283 11.72 33.42 -9.43
C VAL A 283 13.06 34.15 -9.57
N GLN A 284 14.08 33.64 -8.88
CA GLN A 284 15.42 34.24 -8.85
C GLN A 284 16.17 34.08 -10.18
N ASP A 285 15.87 33.03 -10.95
CA ASP A 285 16.43 32.81 -12.29
C ASP A 285 15.53 33.43 -13.37
N THR A 286 15.89 34.64 -13.79
CA THR A 286 15.18 35.43 -14.82
C THR A 286 15.25 34.85 -16.23
N THR A 287 15.88 33.67 -16.42
CA THR A 287 15.80 32.92 -17.68
C THR A 287 14.60 31.96 -17.74
N LEU A 288 13.78 31.88 -16.68
CA LEU A 288 12.64 30.95 -16.60
C LEU A 288 11.27 31.65 -16.69
N ASP A 289 10.44 31.15 -17.59
CA ASP A 289 9.04 31.51 -17.82
C ASP A 289 8.05 30.40 -17.39
N GLY A 290 8.53 29.23 -16.92
CA GLY A 290 7.66 28.12 -16.54
C GLY A 290 8.31 26.88 -15.89
N LEU A 291 7.45 25.97 -15.43
CA LEU A 291 7.74 24.66 -14.86
C LEU A 291 6.97 23.55 -15.61
N LEU A 292 7.70 22.59 -16.20
CA LEU A 292 7.17 21.40 -16.85
C LEU A 292 7.15 20.22 -15.87
N ILE A 293 5.96 19.79 -15.46
CA ILE A 293 5.78 18.72 -14.47
C ILE A 293 5.54 17.38 -15.17
N LEU A 294 6.47 16.44 -14.97
CA LEU A 294 6.47 15.11 -15.58
C LEU A 294 6.39 14.00 -14.53
N PRO A 295 5.27 13.27 -14.40
CA PRO A 295 5.24 12.02 -13.64
C PRO A 295 6.09 10.95 -14.36
N CYS A 296 6.76 10.08 -13.61
CA CYS A 296 7.40 8.88 -14.14
C CYS A 296 7.23 7.67 -13.23
N TYR A 297 6.31 6.78 -13.61
CA TYR A 297 6.14 5.49 -12.98
C TYR A 297 5.84 4.43 -14.05
N GLY A 298 6.43 3.24 -13.94
CA GLY A 298 6.34 2.15 -14.94
C GLY A 298 4.97 1.46 -15.10
N SER A 299 3.88 2.17 -14.79
CA SER A 299 2.50 1.84 -15.17
C SER A 299 1.94 2.80 -16.24
N MET A 300 2.68 3.86 -16.57
CA MET A 300 2.52 4.67 -17.77
C MET A 300 2.96 3.88 -19.02
N THR A 301 2.48 4.23 -20.21
CA THR A 301 2.96 3.59 -21.45
C THR A 301 4.43 3.95 -21.72
N THR A 302 5.13 3.15 -22.54
CA THR A 302 6.52 3.40 -22.92
C THR A 302 6.72 4.82 -23.50
N ASP A 303 5.78 5.31 -24.31
CA ASP A 303 5.86 6.64 -24.94
C ASP A 303 5.49 7.78 -24.00
N GLN A 304 4.80 7.50 -22.89
CA GLN A 304 4.64 8.45 -21.79
C GLN A 304 5.93 8.50 -20.94
N GLN A 305 6.51 7.35 -20.60
CA GLN A 305 7.78 7.27 -19.85
C GLN A 305 8.93 7.93 -20.61
N ARG A 306 9.01 7.74 -21.94
CA ARG A 306 10.02 8.36 -22.82
C ARG A 306 10.07 9.89 -22.75
N ARG A 307 8.99 10.58 -22.33
CA ARG A 307 8.93 12.05 -22.31
C ARG A 307 9.92 12.70 -21.34
N ILE A 308 10.38 11.99 -20.31
CA ILE A 308 11.33 12.55 -19.32
C ILE A 308 12.74 12.76 -19.89
N PHE A 309 13.11 12.02 -20.93
CA PHE A 309 14.39 12.13 -21.64
C PHE A 309 14.39 13.22 -22.71
N LEU A 310 13.24 13.82 -23.00
CA LEU A 310 13.18 14.99 -23.87
C LEU A 310 13.70 16.22 -23.11
N PRO A 311 14.38 17.16 -23.79
CA PRO A 311 14.66 18.47 -23.22
C PRO A 311 13.35 19.23 -22.99
N PRO A 312 13.25 20.07 -21.94
CA PRO A 312 12.14 21.01 -21.84
C PRO A 312 12.25 22.09 -22.96
N PRO A 313 11.16 22.82 -23.25
CA PRO A 313 11.24 24.01 -24.11
C PRO A 313 12.16 25.09 -23.51
N PRO A 314 12.72 26.00 -24.34
CA PRO A 314 13.49 27.13 -23.86
C PRO A 314 12.73 27.94 -22.79
N GLY A 315 13.43 28.33 -21.72
CA GLY A 315 12.85 29.06 -20.59
C GLY A 315 11.96 28.23 -19.65
N ILE A 316 11.91 26.90 -19.77
CA ILE A 316 11.08 26.05 -18.90
C ILE A 316 11.96 25.05 -18.15
N ARG A 317 11.83 25.01 -16.82
CA ARG A 317 12.50 24.00 -15.98
C ARG A 317 11.72 22.68 -16.03
N LYS A 318 12.40 21.53 -16.19
CA LYS A 318 11.78 20.20 -16.11
C LYS A 318 11.80 19.73 -14.65
N CYS A 319 10.64 19.30 -14.13
CA CYS A 319 10.54 18.61 -12.85
C CYS A 319 10.00 17.20 -13.09
N VAL A 320 10.89 16.20 -12.98
CA VAL A 320 10.54 14.78 -13.09
C VAL A 320 10.24 14.24 -11.70
N ILE A 321 9.01 13.78 -11.48
CA ILE A 321 8.58 13.18 -10.22
C ILE A 321 8.42 11.67 -10.44
N SER A 322 9.35 10.88 -9.90
CA SER A 322 9.53 9.48 -10.30
C SER A 322 9.54 8.48 -9.15
N THR A 323 9.11 7.26 -9.45
CA THR A 323 9.62 6.08 -8.76
C THR A 323 11.02 5.79 -9.31
N ASN A 324 11.92 5.27 -8.47
CA ASN A 324 13.31 4.90 -8.77
C ASN A 324 13.54 3.86 -9.91
N ILE A 325 12.53 3.51 -10.71
CA ILE A 325 12.70 2.84 -12.01
C ILE A 325 13.67 3.62 -12.91
N SER A 326 13.74 4.94 -12.71
CA SER A 326 14.75 5.85 -13.27
C SER A 326 16.17 5.65 -12.69
N ALA A 327 16.31 5.26 -11.42
CA ALA A 327 17.57 5.40 -10.67
C ALA A 327 18.66 4.38 -11.02
N THR A 328 18.31 3.18 -11.50
CA THR A 328 19.26 2.08 -11.71
C THR A 328 19.54 1.75 -13.18
N SER A 329 18.96 2.49 -14.15
CA SER A 329 19.14 2.17 -15.58
C SER A 329 18.99 3.35 -16.56
N LEU A 330 18.60 4.55 -16.12
CA LEU A 330 18.15 5.62 -17.02
C LEU A 330 18.62 7.00 -16.55
N THR A 331 19.73 7.48 -17.10
CA THR A 331 20.18 8.88 -16.94
C THR A 331 19.18 9.83 -17.60
N ILE A 332 18.73 10.84 -16.86
CA ILE A 332 17.89 11.92 -17.38
C ILE A 332 18.78 13.15 -17.55
N ASP A 333 18.98 13.58 -18.79
CA ASP A 333 19.77 14.77 -19.07
C ASP A 333 19.06 16.04 -18.58
N GLY A 334 19.86 16.98 -18.06
CA GLY A 334 19.43 18.26 -17.48
C GLY A 334 19.32 18.28 -15.96
N ILE A 335 19.23 17.13 -15.28
CA ILE A 335 19.04 17.08 -13.81
C ILE A 335 20.24 17.69 -13.07
N ARG A 336 19.98 18.74 -12.29
CA ARG A 336 20.93 19.36 -11.35
C ARG A 336 20.52 19.14 -9.89
N TYR A 337 19.21 19.06 -9.62
CA TYR A 337 18.65 19.01 -8.27
C TYR A 337 17.95 17.69 -8.02
N VAL A 338 18.18 17.07 -6.85
CA VAL A 338 17.57 15.80 -6.46
C VAL A 338 16.89 15.94 -5.09
N VAL A 339 15.63 15.54 -5.00
CA VAL A 339 14.82 15.57 -3.78
C VAL A 339 14.36 14.15 -3.46
N ASP A 340 14.90 13.55 -2.39
CA ASP A 340 14.58 12.17 -1.97
C ASP A 340 13.59 12.13 -0.80
N GLY A 341 12.59 11.24 -0.89
CA GLY A 341 11.64 10.91 0.17
C GLY A 341 12.08 9.77 1.10
N GLY A 342 13.08 8.97 0.71
CA GLY A 342 13.83 8.06 1.60
C GLY A 342 13.22 6.68 1.92
N PHE A 343 12.18 6.18 1.23
CA PHE A 343 11.52 4.87 1.54
C PHE A 343 11.05 4.06 0.30
N VAL A 344 11.14 2.71 0.40
CA VAL A 344 11.46 1.75 -0.72
C VAL A 344 11.19 0.25 -0.16
N LYS A 345 11.39 -0.93 -0.86
CA LYS A 345 11.13 -2.36 -0.48
C LYS A 345 11.96 -3.46 -1.27
N GLN A 346 13.06 -4.04 -0.73
CA GLN A 346 14.11 -4.87 -1.45
C GLN A 346 14.27 -6.26 -0.82
N LEU A 347 14.70 -7.23 -1.63
CA LEU A 347 15.11 -8.56 -1.18
C LEU A 347 16.55 -8.55 -0.62
N ASN A 348 16.70 -8.87 0.67
CA ASN A 348 17.99 -9.08 1.37
C ASN A 348 18.06 -10.51 1.92
N HIS A 349 19.13 -11.23 1.60
CA HIS A 349 19.36 -12.60 2.07
C HIS A 349 19.77 -12.61 3.55
N ASN A 350 19.14 -13.44 4.39
CA ASN A 350 19.52 -13.61 5.79
C ASN A 350 20.29 -14.94 5.99
N PRO A 351 21.65 -14.91 6.04
CA PRO A 351 22.47 -16.12 6.11
C PRO A 351 22.37 -16.87 7.44
N ARG A 352 21.67 -16.34 8.45
CA ARG A 352 21.37 -17.07 9.71
C ARG A 352 20.07 -17.87 9.65
N LEU A 353 19.20 -17.58 8.70
CA LEU A 353 17.89 -18.23 8.53
C LEU A 353 17.77 -19.00 7.20
N GLY A 354 18.71 -18.84 6.28
CA GLY A 354 18.69 -19.49 4.96
C GLY A 354 17.54 -19.02 4.07
N LEU A 355 17.03 -17.81 4.32
CA LEU A 355 15.83 -17.26 3.70
C LEU A 355 16.06 -15.83 3.22
N ASP A 356 15.42 -15.49 2.10
CA ASP A 356 15.38 -14.13 1.57
C ASP A 356 14.25 -13.33 2.23
N ILE A 357 14.58 -12.14 2.70
CA ILE A 357 13.66 -11.26 3.44
C ILE A 357 13.40 -9.99 2.62
N LEU A 358 12.13 -9.60 2.51
CA LEU A 358 11.73 -8.33 1.91
C LEU A 358 11.82 -7.19 2.95
N GLU A 359 12.93 -6.47 2.93
CA GLU A 359 13.17 -5.24 3.70
C GLU A 359 12.75 -3.98 2.91
N VAL A 360 13.16 -2.77 3.34
CA VAL A 360 12.64 -1.46 2.89
C VAL A 360 13.66 -0.74 1.97
N VAL A 361 13.93 -1.25 0.75
CA VAL A 361 14.84 -0.64 -0.26
C VAL A 361 14.26 -0.77 -1.74
N PRO A 362 14.01 0.30 -2.51
CA PRO A 362 12.20 0.76 -3.19
C PRO A 362 11.60 -0.02 -4.43
N ILE A 363 10.39 0.40 -4.91
CA ILE A 363 9.44 -0.08 -5.98
C ILE A 363 8.60 -1.39 -5.93
N SER A 364 7.33 -1.31 -6.43
CA SER A 364 6.72 -2.18 -7.50
C SER A 364 5.19 -1.90 -7.72
N LYS A 365 4.41 -2.82 -8.32
CA LYS A 365 3.09 -2.61 -9.00
C LYS A 365 2.16 -3.87 -8.90
N PHE A 366 0.92 -4.00 -9.43
CA PHE A 366 0.10 -3.20 -10.39
C PHE A 366 -1.44 -3.28 -10.02
N PRO A 367 -2.50 -3.42 -10.88
CA PRO A 367 -3.93 -3.23 -10.49
C PRO A 367 -4.75 -4.55 -10.67
N TYR A 368 -6.08 -4.71 -10.86
CA TYR A 368 -7.22 -3.92 -11.40
C TYR A 368 -8.47 -3.97 -10.48
N LEU A 369 -9.71 -3.74 -10.98
CA LEU A 369 -10.88 -3.44 -10.14
C LEU A 369 -12.24 -4.01 -10.59
N ASP A 370 -12.27 -4.78 -11.68
CA ASP A 370 -13.52 -5.16 -12.37
C ASP A 370 -14.25 -6.37 -11.74
N PRO A 371 -15.58 -6.48 -11.90
CA PRO A 371 -16.30 -7.69 -11.51
C PRO A 371 -15.77 -8.91 -12.29
N PRO A 372 -15.63 -10.09 -11.66
CA PRO A 372 -15.13 -11.28 -12.34
C PRO A 372 -16.07 -11.67 -13.48
N ASN A 373 -15.47 -11.98 -14.64
CA ASN A 373 -16.20 -12.36 -15.86
C ASN A 373 -17.15 -13.53 -15.57
N GLU A 374 -18.42 -13.41 -15.97
CA GLU A 374 -19.48 -14.40 -15.71
C GLU A 374 -19.08 -15.83 -16.10
N ARG A 375 -18.27 -15.99 -17.16
CA ARG A 375 -17.74 -17.29 -17.60
C ARG A 375 -16.86 -17.95 -16.53
N LEU A 376 -16.02 -17.18 -15.83
CA LEU A 376 -15.17 -17.64 -14.74
C LEU A 376 -16.00 -18.00 -13.50
N ILE A 377 -17.08 -17.26 -13.23
CA ILE A 377 -18.03 -17.60 -12.16
C ILE A 377 -18.72 -18.93 -12.47
N LEU A 378 -19.21 -19.12 -13.69
CA LEU A 378 -19.83 -20.37 -14.15
C LEU A 378 -18.84 -21.55 -14.16
N GLU A 379 -17.56 -21.30 -14.43
CA GLU A 379 -16.51 -22.33 -14.36
C GLU A 379 -16.17 -22.72 -12.91
N ALA A 380 -16.06 -21.76 -12.00
CA ALA A 380 -15.90 -22.03 -10.56
C ALA A 380 -17.11 -22.80 -9.98
N LEU A 381 -18.34 -22.44 -10.37
CA LEU A 381 -19.55 -23.17 -9.97
C LEU A 381 -19.56 -24.61 -10.51
N LYS A 382 -19.10 -24.84 -11.75
CA LYS A 382 -18.94 -26.21 -12.29
C LYS A 382 -17.93 -27.03 -11.48
N GLN A 383 -16.79 -26.44 -11.10
CA GLN A 383 -15.79 -27.13 -10.26
C GLN A 383 -16.33 -27.47 -8.88
N LEU A 384 -17.11 -26.57 -8.25
CA LEU A 384 -17.76 -26.84 -6.96
C LEU A 384 -18.82 -27.94 -7.06
N TYR A 385 -19.62 -27.96 -8.13
CA TYR A 385 -20.58 -29.03 -8.41
C TYR A 385 -19.89 -30.38 -8.68
N GLN A 386 -18.75 -30.38 -9.37
CA GLN A 386 -17.92 -31.57 -9.60
C GLN A 386 -17.27 -32.13 -8.32
N CYS A 387 -17.15 -31.31 -7.26
CA CYS A 387 -16.69 -31.74 -5.94
C CYS A 387 -17.84 -32.11 -4.98
N ASP A 388 -19.08 -32.24 -5.47
CA ASP A 388 -20.32 -32.38 -4.68
C ASP A 388 -20.48 -31.30 -3.59
N ALA A 389 -19.82 -30.15 -3.73
CA ALA A 389 -19.84 -29.06 -2.75
C ALA A 389 -21.12 -28.21 -2.85
N ILE A 390 -21.71 -28.14 -4.05
CA ILE A 390 -23.03 -27.54 -4.31
C ILE A 390 -23.90 -28.51 -5.11
N ASP A 391 -25.22 -28.42 -4.94
CA ASP A 391 -26.18 -29.23 -5.69
C ASP A 391 -26.56 -28.64 -7.07
N ARG A 392 -27.46 -29.32 -7.79
CA ARG A 392 -27.93 -28.88 -9.13
C ARG A 392 -28.70 -27.56 -9.14
N SER A 393 -29.15 -27.09 -7.98
CA SER A 393 -29.80 -25.79 -7.77
C SER A 393 -28.85 -24.73 -7.21
N GLY A 394 -27.58 -25.07 -6.96
CA GLY A 394 -26.56 -24.17 -6.42
C GLY A 394 -26.55 -24.04 -4.89
N HIS A 395 -27.32 -24.86 -4.16
CA HIS A 395 -27.28 -24.86 -2.69
C HIS A 395 -26.04 -25.63 -2.19
N VAL A 396 -25.39 -25.13 -1.14
CA VAL A 396 -24.22 -25.78 -0.52
C VAL A 396 -24.65 -27.08 0.16
N THR A 397 -23.96 -28.18 -0.15
CA THR A 397 -24.27 -29.51 0.43
C THR A 397 -23.67 -29.66 1.83
N ARG A 398 -24.00 -30.74 2.54
CA ARG A 398 -23.31 -31.09 3.80
C ARG A 398 -21.79 -31.27 3.60
N LEU A 399 -21.38 -31.86 2.47
CA LEU A 399 -19.96 -31.98 2.12
C LEU A 399 -19.34 -30.59 1.88
N GLY A 400 -20.03 -29.72 1.13
CA GLY A 400 -19.59 -28.34 0.90
C GLY A 400 -19.41 -27.53 2.18
N LEU A 401 -20.29 -27.71 3.18
CA LEU A 401 -20.14 -27.11 4.51
C LEU A 401 -18.89 -27.62 5.23
N SER A 402 -18.66 -28.94 5.26
CA SER A 402 -17.43 -29.51 5.84
C SER A 402 -16.17 -29.06 5.09
N MET A 403 -16.22 -28.92 3.76
CA MET A 403 -15.08 -28.48 2.95
C MET A 403 -14.61 -27.06 3.31
N VAL A 404 -15.52 -26.18 3.75
CA VAL A 404 -15.20 -24.81 4.17
C VAL A 404 -14.33 -24.76 5.43
N GLU A 405 -14.35 -25.80 6.26
CA GLU A 405 -13.50 -25.85 7.46
C GLU A 405 -12.02 -26.06 7.12
N PHE A 406 -11.70 -26.68 5.99
CA PHE A 406 -10.34 -26.98 5.57
C PHE A 406 -9.68 -25.79 4.87
N PRO A 407 -8.49 -25.34 5.28
CA PRO A 407 -7.73 -24.32 4.58
C PRO A 407 -6.98 -24.92 3.38
N LEU A 408 -7.72 -25.48 2.41
CA LEU A 408 -7.22 -26.16 1.20
C LEU A 408 -8.10 -25.81 -0.02
N PRO A 409 -7.61 -25.93 -1.27
CA PRO A 409 -8.42 -25.77 -2.48
C PRO A 409 -9.55 -26.82 -2.58
N PRO A 410 -10.73 -26.53 -3.15
CA PRO A 410 -11.89 -27.42 -3.12
C PRO A 410 -11.63 -28.85 -3.62
N HIS A 411 -10.90 -29.02 -4.73
CA HIS A 411 -10.54 -30.34 -5.25
C HIS A 411 -9.69 -31.15 -4.28
N LEU A 412 -8.76 -30.49 -3.57
CA LEU A 412 -7.85 -31.13 -2.62
C LEU A 412 -8.56 -31.44 -1.30
N THR A 413 -9.45 -30.54 -0.85
CA THR A 413 -10.33 -30.80 0.29
C THR A 413 -11.27 -31.97 0.04
N CYS A 414 -11.91 -32.01 -1.14
CA CYS A 414 -12.78 -33.11 -1.54
C CYS A 414 -12.00 -34.44 -1.55
N ALA A 415 -10.77 -34.45 -2.06
CA ALA A 415 -9.91 -35.63 -2.04
C ALA A 415 -9.56 -36.06 -0.60
N VAL A 416 -9.15 -35.12 0.28
CA VAL A 416 -8.82 -35.42 1.69
C VAL A 416 -10.02 -35.98 2.46
N ILE A 417 -11.20 -35.36 2.35
CA ILE A 417 -12.43 -35.87 2.98
C ILE A 417 -12.80 -37.24 2.38
N LYS A 418 -12.61 -37.45 1.07
CA LYS A 418 -12.89 -38.75 0.44
C LYS A 418 -11.92 -39.84 0.88
N ALA A 419 -10.64 -39.54 1.09
CA ALA A 419 -9.66 -40.48 1.64
C ALA A 419 -9.98 -40.87 3.09
N ALA A 420 -10.38 -39.91 3.93
CA ALA A 420 -10.87 -40.20 5.29
C ALA A 420 -12.16 -41.04 5.28
N SER A 421 -12.99 -40.95 4.24
CA SER A 421 -14.15 -41.86 4.06
C SER A 421 -13.80 -43.25 3.48
N LEU A 422 -12.50 -43.56 3.39
CA LEU A 422 -11.93 -44.80 2.86
C LEU A 422 -10.75 -45.31 3.73
N ASP A 423 -10.60 -44.78 4.94
CA ASP A 423 -9.54 -45.09 5.91
C ASP A 423 -8.10 -45.02 5.30
N CYS A 424 -7.86 -44.02 4.43
CA CYS A 424 -6.59 -43.85 3.72
C CYS A 424 -6.04 -42.40 3.71
N GLU A 425 -6.51 -41.55 4.63
CA GLU A 425 -6.05 -40.17 4.79
C GLU A 425 -4.55 -40.05 5.06
N ASP A 426 -3.91 -41.01 5.74
CA ASP A 426 -2.47 -41.01 6.01
C ASP A 426 -1.61 -41.00 4.74
N LEU A 427 -2.12 -41.53 3.62
CA LEU A 427 -1.44 -41.46 2.33
C LEU A 427 -1.65 -40.13 1.62
N LEU A 428 -2.82 -39.48 1.81
CA LEU A 428 -3.20 -38.28 1.07
C LEU A 428 -2.88 -36.98 1.81
N LEU A 429 -2.85 -36.97 3.14
CA LEU A 429 -2.49 -35.80 3.95
C LEU A 429 -1.06 -35.31 3.66
N PRO A 430 -0.02 -36.17 3.52
CA PRO A 430 1.31 -35.74 3.09
C PRO A 430 1.31 -35.15 1.67
N ILE A 431 0.57 -35.75 0.74
CA ILE A 431 0.42 -35.26 -0.64
C ILE A 431 -0.27 -33.89 -0.63
N ALA A 432 -1.33 -33.71 0.16
CA ALA A 432 -2.05 -32.45 0.28
C ALA A 432 -1.23 -31.34 0.96
N ALA A 433 -0.35 -31.70 1.89
CA ALA A 433 0.63 -30.78 2.46
C ALA A 433 1.66 -30.34 1.41
N MET A 434 2.23 -31.29 0.65
CA MET A 434 3.21 -31.02 -0.42
C MET A 434 2.60 -30.20 -1.58
N LEU A 435 1.32 -30.42 -1.92
CA LEU A 435 0.58 -29.61 -2.90
C LEU A 435 0.10 -28.26 -2.34
N SER A 436 0.29 -27.98 -1.05
CA SER A 436 -0.07 -26.70 -0.40
C SER A 436 1.12 -25.76 -0.20
N VAL A 437 2.33 -26.18 -0.59
CA VAL A 437 3.56 -25.38 -0.59
C VAL A 437 4.05 -25.13 -2.02
N GLU A 438 5.03 -24.24 -2.18
CA GLU A 438 5.68 -24.02 -3.48
C GLU A 438 6.55 -25.22 -3.89
N ASN A 439 6.90 -25.29 -5.18
CA ASN A 439 7.52 -26.47 -5.77
C ASN A 439 8.89 -26.79 -5.12
N VAL A 440 8.95 -27.91 -4.41
CA VAL A 440 10.12 -28.35 -3.62
C VAL A 440 11.29 -28.84 -4.50
N PHE A 441 11.08 -29.04 -5.81
CA PHE A 441 12.13 -29.41 -6.75
C PHE A 441 12.97 -28.19 -7.18
N ILE A 442 14.07 -27.94 -6.46
CA ILE A 442 15.14 -27.05 -6.92
C ILE A 442 15.72 -27.61 -8.22
N ARG A 443 15.71 -26.81 -9.29
CA ARG A 443 16.46 -27.10 -10.52
C ARG A 443 17.77 -26.27 -10.47
N PRO A 444 18.94 -26.92 -10.48
CA PRO A 444 20.24 -26.23 -10.54
C PRO A 444 20.52 -25.66 -11.93
#